data_AF-A0A7V4MSS9-F1
#
_entry.id   AF-A0A7V4MSS9-F1
#
_cell.length_a   1.000
_cell.length_b   1.000
_cell.length_c   1.000
_cell.angle_alpha   90.00
_cell.angle_beta   90.00
_cell.angle_gamma   90.00
#
_symmetry.space_group_name_H-M   'P 1'
#
loop_
_entity.id
_entity.type
_entity.pdbx_description
1 polymer ?
#
loop_
_entity_poly.entity_id
_entity_poly.type
_entity_poly.pdbx_seq_one_letter_code
_entity_poly.pdbx_strand_id
1 'polypeptide(L)'
;MHVPEWRRRPHTIPALLVACLVVLASLSPHHLVAQTPLPELTTPPSTAASPGPESPALTELTGTPSADGMAASAFVPENADEPTATPSLDDQPTPTLIPQPDAEPIGGDAEGYPSETPTPFPAETPRDASPTATDASPTDTPEVTASATTISPPVTTTPPDDTMLPSPESVTETPADTATPPDHTMAVPESDTIPTSTPTVSQSVLPGAQALPGDVVINEVAWAGTLADASDQWIELFNPTSSPVLLDNWQIVAADGTPIIPLAGIMAPGSYYLLECNDDATVNDVLADVIYAGGMSPTGETLYLFDPAGQLIDSANGDGGDWPAGQRQPPGSMERIATTLLDSDAAWATNNPLIRNGRDSRGNPILGTPRQPNSTTYPALPGEVVINEVAWSGSAANDADEWIELANTTQRAIDLTAWRLVAADGSPSIPLAGFIQSGDYYLIERDHDQAVSDVAADLVVSFSGDLSDAGETLYLMIGDLRIDSANADGGAWPAGDAAARHRTMERITPFTADHDEGWVSNDGFHRNGLDVAGNPLNGTPRAANSSTRPPHVLISEVLYDGATSGTEGDEFVELCNAHPDTVTLRGVKVGDAQRSGSAESMLALPDGLTLAADGCLVIAKNA
;
A
#
# COMPACT_ATOMS: atom_id res chain seq x y z
N MET A 1 -14.14 -77.01 24.40
CA MET A 1 -13.65 -75.61 24.46
C MET A 1 -13.87 -75.02 23.07
N HIS A 2 -15.08 -74.66 22.64
CA HIS A 2 -15.97 -73.57 23.06
C HIS A 2 -15.33 -72.18 23.00
N VAL A 3 -15.39 -71.65 21.78
CA VAL A 3 -15.22 -70.26 21.34
C VAL A 3 -16.40 -69.42 21.85
N PRO A 4 -16.23 -68.12 22.12
CA PRO A 4 -17.31 -67.17 21.93
C PRO A 4 -16.98 -66.23 20.76
N GLU A 5 -17.71 -66.45 19.66
CA GLU A 5 -18.00 -65.43 18.66
C GLU A 5 -18.77 -64.28 19.32
N TRP A 6 -18.33 -63.04 19.12
CA TRP A 6 -19.20 -61.87 19.31
C TRP A 6 -19.83 -61.52 17.96
N ARG A 7 -21.12 -61.83 17.88
CA ARG A 7 -22.01 -61.56 16.75
C ARG A 7 -22.13 -60.05 16.52
N ARG A 8 -21.93 -59.62 15.28
CA ARG A 8 -22.60 -58.41 14.76
C ARG A 8 -24.11 -58.60 14.87
N ARG A 9 -24.81 -57.69 15.55
CA ARG A 9 -26.22 -57.41 15.27
C ARG A 9 -26.36 -55.92 14.93
N PRO A 10 -27.15 -55.59 13.90
CA PRO A 10 -27.40 -54.21 13.51
C PRO A 10 -28.49 -53.64 14.39
N HIS A 11 -28.23 -52.49 15.01
CA HIS A 11 -29.30 -51.62 15.46
C HIS A 11 -29.15 -50.26 14.76
N THR A 12 -30.12 -50.05 13.89
CA THR A 12 -30.56 -48.80 13.27
C THR A 12 -30.41 -47.59 14.17
N ILE A 13 -29.75 -46.58 13.60
CA ILE A 13 -29.73 -45.17 13.99
C ILE A 13 -31.16 -44.67 14.21
N PRO A 14 -31.38 -43.87 15.26
CA PRO A 14 -32.10 -42.62 15.05
C PRO A 14 -31.31 -41.44 15.61
N ALA A 15 -31.60 -40.27 15.07
CA ALA A 15 -31.08 -38.95 15.43
C ALA A 15 -29.64 -38.67 14.97
N LEU A 16 -29.58 -38.11 13.75
CA LEU A 16 -28.63 -37.10 13.31
C LEU A 16 -28.32 -36.13 14.47
N LEU A 17 -27.14 -36.24 15.09
CA LEU A 17 -26.62 -35.18 15.96
C LEU A 17 -25.82 -34.25 15.04
N VAL A 18 -26.43 -33.12 14.68
CA VAL A 18 -25.72 -32.04 14.00
C VAL A 18 -24.85 -31.38 15.06
N ALA A 19 -23.55 -31.71 15.09
CA ALA A 19 -22.57 -30.90 15.78
C ALA A 19 -22.28 -29.69 14.89
N CYS A 20 -22.75 -28.51 15.30
CA CYS A 20 -22.46 -27.26 14.60
C CYS A 20 -21.06 -26.77 15.00
N LEU A 21 -20.16 -26.70 14.01
CA LEU A 21 -18.89 -25.97 14.10
C LEU A 21 -19.22 -24.46 14.20
N VAL A 22 -18.73 -23.79 15.24
CA VAL A 22 -18.72 -22.31 15.31
C VAL A 22 -17.32 -21.86 14.94
N VAL A 23 -17.18 -21.19 13.80
CA VAL A 23 -15.99 -20.39 13.54
C VAL A 23 -16.36 -18.91 13.56
N LEU A 24 -15.72 -18.17 14.45
CA LEU A 24 -15.90 -16.73 14.59
C LEU A 24 -15.00 -16.02 13.59
N ALA A 25 -15.54 -15.62 12.44
CA ALA A 25 -14.97 -14.56 11.63
C ALA A 25 -15.38 -13.20 12.23
N SER A 26 -14.45 -12.27 12.40
CA SER A 26 -14.77 -10.88 12.71
C SER A 26 -15.51 -10.27 11.52
N LEU A 27 -16.81 -10.10 11.63
CA LEU A 27 -17.62 -9.40 10.64
C LEU A 27 -17.48 -7.89 10.86
N SER A 28 -16.95 -7.18 9.86
CA SER A 28 -17.18 -5.74 9.67
C SER A 28 -18.65 -5.52 9.30
N PRO A 29 -19.34 -4.48 9.83
CA PRO A 29 -20.78 -4.39 9.69
C PRO A 29 -21.18 -3.48 8.53
N HIS A 30 -21.29 -3.95 7.29
CA HIS A 30 -22.13 -3.28 6.29
C HIS A 30 -22.61 -4.26 5.21
N HIS A 31 -23.93 -4.47 5.15
CA HIS A 31 -24.78 -4.43 3.94
C HIS A 31 -26.14 -5.07 4.26
N LEU A 32 -27.15 -4.23 4.53
CA LEU A 32 -28.54 -4.62 4.54
C LEU A 32 -29.07 -4.49 3.11
N VAL A 33 -29.21 -5.61 2.40
CA VAL A 33 -29.80 -5.65 1.05
C VAL A 33 -31.31 -5.52 1.18
N ALA A 34 -31.87 -4.47 0.57
CA ALA A 34 -33.30 -4.27 0.42
C ALA A 34 -33.88 -5.28 -0.59
N GLN A 35 -34.96 -5.95 -0.20
CA GLN A 35 -35.72 -6.86 -1.05
C GLN A 35 -36.50 -6.07 -2.13
N THR A 36 -36.34 -6.47 -3.38
CA THR A 36 -37.16 -6.06 -4.54
C THR A 36 -38.59 -6.60 -4.46
N PRO A 37 -39.62 -5.85 -4.91
CA PRO A 37 -40.88 -6.45 -5.38
C PRO A 37 -40.96 -6.52 -6.91
N LEU A 38 -41.57 -7.60 -7.40
CA LEU A 38 -41.91 -7.94 -8.80
C LEU A 38 -43.09 -7.09 -9.37
N PRO A 39 -43.36 -7.11 -10.70
CA PRO A 39 -43.83 -5.95 -11.46
C PRO A 39 -45.35 -5.93 -11.73
N GLU A 40 -45.87 -4.74 -12.06
CA GLU A 40 -47.19 -4.57 -12.69
C GLU A 40 -47.06 -4.03 -14.14
N LEU A 41 -47.97 -4.50 -14.98
CA LEU A 41 -48.02 -4.40 -16.45
C LEU A 41 -48.62 -3.08 -16.97
N THR A 42 -48.01 -2.54 -18.06
CA THR A 42 -48.59 -1.93 -19.30
C THR A 42 -49.76 -0.90 -19.19
N THR A 43 -49.87 0.27 -19.83
CA THR A 43 -49.36 0.91 -21.09
C THR A 43 -49.94 2.37 -21.21
N PRO A 44 -49.62 3.21 -22.24
CA PRO A 44 -49.45 4.70 -22.19
C PRO A 44 -50.52 5.50 -23.02
N PRO A 45 -50.27 6.69 -23.65
CA PRO A 45 -49.44 7.89 -23.34
C PRO A 45 -50.26 9.23 -23.37
N SER A 46 -49.67 10.35 -22.92
CA SER A 46 -50.03 11.69 -23.45
C SER A 46 -48.88 12.69 -23.31
N THR A 47 -48.75 13.50 -24.36
CA THR A 47 -47.71 14.43 -24.78
C THR A 47 -47.68 15.79 -24.07
N ALA A 48 -46.48 16.41 -23.99
CA ALA A 48 -46.12 17.73 -24.55
C ALA A 48 -45.40 18.74 -23.61
N ALA A 49 -44.24 19.19 -24.10
CA ALA A 49 -43.68 20.56 -24.15
C ALA A 49 -43.17 21.28 -22.87
N SER A 50 -41.91 21.74 -22.98
CA SER A 50 -41.21 22.82 -22.24
C SER A 50 -41.33 24.16 -23.02
N PRO A 51 -40.70 25.31 -22.67
CA PRO A 51 -40.09 25.80 -21.41
C PRO A 51 -40.55 27.25 -21.02
N GLY A 52 -40.06 27.81 -19.89
CA GLY A 52 -39.99 29.27 -19.68
C GLY A 52 -39.94 29.76 -18.22
N PRO A 53 -38.95 30.58 -17.79
CA PRO A 53 -38.72 30.98 -16.40
C PRO A 53 -39.28 32.39 -16.07
N GLU A 54 -39.39 32.74 -14.77
CA GLU A 54 -39.11 34.09 -14.22
C GLU A 54 -39.38 34.19 -12.70
N SER A 55 -38.40 34.77 -11.97
CA SER A 55 -38.57 35.47 -10.68
C SER A 55 -38.64 36.98 -10.94
N PRO A 56 -39.21 37.79 -10.02
CA PRO A 56 -38.33 38.62 -9.17
C PRO A 56 -38.86 39.03 -7.76
N ALA A 57 -37.88 39.29 -6.88
CA ALA A 57 -37.66 40.42 -5.94
C ALA A 57 -38.64 40.81 -4.79
N LEU A 58 -38.08 40.74 -3.56
CA LEU A 58 -37.86 41.76 -2.50
C LEU A 58 -38.96 42.77 -2.09
N THR A 59 -39.24 42.87 -0.78
CA THR A 59 -39.26 44.15 -0.02
C THR A 59 -39.08 43.93 1.51
N GLU A 60 -38.23 44.76 2.13
CA GLU A 60 -38.00 44.94 3.58
C GLU A 60 -39.15 45.67 4.31
N LEU A 61 -39.22 45.56 5.65
CA LEU A 61 -39.02 46.67 6.62
C LEU A 61 -39.56 46.37 8.05
N THR A 62 -38.62 46.36 9.00
CA THR A 62 -38.61 46.97 10.36
C THR A 62 -39.79 46.88 11.34
N GLY A 63 -39.47 46.55 12.60
CA GLY A 63 -40.04 47.23 13.79
C GLY A 63 -40.42 46.36 14.99
N THR A 64 -39.56 46.30 16.02
CA THR A 64 -39.92 46.11 17.45
C THR A 64 -40.30 47.48 18.06
N PRO A 65 -40.95 47.64 19.26
CA PRO A 65 -40.79 46.80 20.46
C PRO A 65 -42.00 46.68 21.44
N SER A 66 -41.72 45.95 22.54
CA SER A 66 -42.16 46.20 23.93
C SER A 66 -43.19 45.27 24.58
N ALA A 67 -42.93 45.06 25.88
CA ALA A 67 -43.39 44.02 26.79
C ALA A 67 -44.63 44.38 27.65
N ASP A 68 -45.05 43.38 28.45
CA ASP A 68 -46.02 43.31 29.58
C ASP A 68 -47.14 42.29 29.24
N GLY A 69 -47.61 41.38 30.10
CA GLY A 69 -47.45 41.15 31.53
C GLY A 69 -48.72 40.41 32.03
N MET A 70 -48.53 39.34 32.81
CA MET A 70 -49.46 38.74 33.81
C MET A 70 -50.79 38.02 33.43
N ALA A 71 -50.78 36.71 33.72
CA ALA A 71 -51.65 35.93 34.64
C ALA A 71 -53.19 35.94 34.56
N ALA A 72 -53.82 34.75 34.51
CA ALA A 72 -54.39 34.03 35.69
C ALA A 72 -55.54 33.03 35.37
N SER A 73 -55.52 31.91 36.12
CA SER A 73 -56.60 30.98 36.58
C SER A 73 -57.44 30.18 35.57
N ALA A 74 -57.46 28.83 35.54
CA ALA A 74 -57.65 27.76 36.55
C ALA A 74 -59.10 27.25 36.64
N PHE A 75 -59.33 25.94 36.40
CA PHE A 75 -60.31 25.08 37.08
C PHE A 75 -59.96 23.58 36.86
N VAL A 76 -60.00 22.81 37.95
CA VAL A 76 -59.69 21.38 38.24
C VAL A 76 -61.01 20.78 38.80
N PRO A 77 -61.39 19.46 38.76
CA PRO A 77 -60.72 18.30 39.40
C PRO A 77 -60.93 16.93 38.67
N GLU A 78 -60.53 15.72 39.11
CA GLU A 78 -60.36 15.13 40.45
C GLU A 78 -59.63 13.74 40.41
N ASN A 79 -58.64 13.57 41.30
CA ASN A 79 -58.12 12.42 42.09
C ASN A 79 -58.13 10.94 41.62
N ALA A 80 -56.96 10.28 41.79
CA ALA A 80 -56.79 9.13 42.71
C ALA A 80 -55.28 8.78 42.98
N ASP A 81 -54.86 9.05 44.23
CA ASP A 81 -53.89 8.40 45.15
C ASP A 81 -52.54 7.76 44.73
N GLU A 82 -51.46 8.46 45.14
CA GLU A 82 -50.30 8.07 46.01
C GLU A 82 -49.35 6.87 45.68
N PRO A 83 -48.11 6.85 46.24
CA PRO A 83 -47.10 7.91 46.28
C PRO A 83 -45.70 7.38 45.87
N THR A 84 -44.84 8.22 45.28
CA THR A 84 -43.39 7.93 45.20
C THR A 84 -42.62 9.08 45.83
N ALA A 85 -42.12 8.82 47.03
CA ALA A 85 -41.14 9.64 47.70
C ALA A 85 -39.79 9.49 46.99
N THR A 86 -39.17 10.61 46.70
CA THR A 86 -37.75 10.76 46.34
C THR A 86 -36.83 10.18 47.43
N PRO A 87 -35.79 9.41 47.07
CA PRO A 87 -34.59 9.32 47.89
C PRO A 87 -33.47 10.20 47.34
N SER A 88 -32.76 10.75 48.32
CA SER A 88 -31.53 11.52 48.27
C SER A 88 -30.42 10.84 47.44
N LEU A 89 -29.59 11.68 46.83
CA LEU A 89 -28.23 11.34 46.40
C LEU A 89 -27.43 10.86 47.61
N ASP A 90 -26.95 9.61 47.56
CA ASP A 90 -25.73 9.12 48.20
C ASP A 90 -25.42 7.71 47.66
N ASP A 91 -24.13 7.38 47.59
CA ASP A 91 -23.47 6.14 47.16
C ASP A 91 -23.35 5.83 45.65
N GLN A 92 -22.24 6.31 45.08
CA GLN A 92 -21.44 5.57 44.09
C GLN A 92 -19.99 5.46 44.58
N PRO A 93 -19.33 4.29 44.47
CA PRO A 93 -17.98 4.09 44.96
C PRO A 93 -16.91 4.71 44.03
N THR A 94 -16.01 5.46 44.64
CA THR A 94 -14.83 6.11 44.03
C THR A 94 -13.76 5.08 43.62
N PRO A 95 -13.16 5.17 42.42
CA PRO A 95 -11.91 4.46 42.10
C PRO A 95 -10.70 5.20 42.67
N THR A 96 -9.82 4.45 43.34
CA THR A 96 -8.59 4.93 43.99
C THR A 96 -7.56 5.42 42.97
N LEU A 97 -7.20 6.70 43.03
CA LEU A 97 -6.03 7.29 42.35
C LEU A 97 -4.82 7.29 43.30
N ILE A 98 -3.69 6.80 42.80
CA ILE A 98 -2.37 6.88 43.44
C ILE A 98 -1.76 8.26 43.08
N PRO A 99 -1.30 9.08 44.04
CA PRO A 99 -0.76 10.40 43.73
C PRO A 99 0.75 10.36 43.41
N GLN A 100 1.15 11.08 42.36
CA GLN A 100 2.50 11.60 42.18
C GLN A 100 2.80 12.68 43.23
N PRO A 101 4.03 12.79 43.77
CA PRO A 101 4.43 13.94 44.56
C PRO A 101 5.14 15.02 43.73
N ASP A 102 4.69 16.25 43.94
CA ASP A 102 5.21 17.51 43.43
C ASP A 102 6.65 17.83 43.89
N ALA A 103 7.34 18.60 43.06
CA ALA A 103 8.66 19.17 43.32
C ALA A 103 8.58 20.60 43.89
N GLU A 104 9.70 21.01 44.51
CA GLU A 104 10.23 22.38 44.78
C GLU A 104 10.41 22.75 46.29
N PRO A 105 11.36 23.66 46.67
CA PRO A 105 12.77 23.78 46.26
C PRO A 105 13.75 24.14 47.43
N ILE A 106 15.02 24.41 47.06
CA ILE A 106 16.09 25.21 47.73
C ILE A 106 17.24 24.47 48.50
N GLY A 107 18.40 24.37 47.82
CA GLY A 107 19.69 25.01 48.19
C GLY A 107 20.60 24.46 49.31
N GLY A 108 21.88 24.18 48.98
CA GLY A 108 23.02 24.32 49.91
C GLY A 108 24.08 23.20 49.94
N ASP A 109 25.19 23.44 49.21
CA ASP A 109 26.62 23.17 49.50
C ASP A 109 27.23 21.76 49.77
N ALA A 110 28.18 21.44 48.87
CA ALA A 110 29.56 20.93 49.03
C ALA A 110 29.89 19.49 49.53
N GLU A 111 30.58 18.71 48.66
CA GLU A 111 31.95 18.14 48.81
C GLU A 111 32.16 16.82 47.99
N GLY A 112 32.98 16.91 46.93
CA GLY A 112 34.02 15.97 46.46
C GLY A 112 33.75 14.50 46.09
N TYR A 113 34.05 14.11 44.83
CA TYR A 113 34.78 12.87 44.43
C TYR A 113 35.40 13.03 43.01
N PRO A 114 36.52 12.33 42.68
CA PRO A 114 37.37 12.67 41.54
C PRO A 114 37.05 11.94 40.23
N SER A 115 37.57 12.54 39.15
CA SER A 115 37.48 12.23 37.72
C SER A 115 38.47 11.15 37.26
N GLU A 116 38.07 10.31 36.31
CA GLU A 116 38.95 9.58 35.39
C GLU A 116 38.32 9.56 33.97
N THR A 117 39.18 9.58 32.96
CA THR A 117 38.94 10.02 31.56
C THR A 117 38.69 8.83 30.61
N PRO A 118 37.99 8.97 29.45
CA PRO A 118 37.75 7.87 28.51
C PRO A 118 38.71 7.90 27.30
N THR A 119 38.98 6.74 26.70
CA THR A 119 39.61 6.61 25.35
C THR A 119 39.13 5.34 24.60
N PRO A 120 39.26 5.28 23.25
CA PRO A 120 38.30 4.60 22.36
C PRO A 120 38.82 3.37 21.57
N PHE A 121 37.90 2.78 20.77
CA PHE A 121 37.99 1.64 19.81
C PHE A 121 39.21 1.59 18.86
N PRO A 122 39.56 0.40 18.29
CA PRO A 122 39.25 0.17 16.84
C PRO A 122 39.05 -1.29 16.33
N ALA A 123 38.29 -1.38 15.22
CA ALA A 123 38.40 -2.16 13.96
C ALA A 123 38.73 -3.69 13.89
N GLU A 124 37.92 -4.39 13.07
CA GLU A 124 38.05 -5.79 12.61
C GLU A 124 38.71 -5.92 11.21
N THR A 125 39.43 -7.04 10.97
CA THR A 125 39.57 -7.77 9.67
C THR A 125 40.33 -9.12 9.86
N PRO A 126 40.31 -10.09 8.90
CA PRO A 126 39.66 -11.40 9.07
C PRO A 126 40.64 -12.61 9.03
N ARG A 127 40.18 -13.84 9.35
CA ARG A 127 40.91 -15.09 9.01
C ARG A 127 40.04 -16.28 8.64
N ASP A 128 40.47 -16.88 7.54
CA ASP A 128 40.14 -18.17 6.93
C ASP A 128 40.82 -19.35 7.66
N ALA A 129 40.14 -20.51 7.78
CA ALA A 129 40.76 -21.84 7.92
C ALA A 129 39.75 -23.00 7.85
N SER A 130 39.95 -23.85 6.84
CA SER A 130 39.48 -25.22 6.61
C SER A 130 39.41 -26.16 7.84
N PRO A 131 38.52 -27.18 7.86
CA PRO A 131 38.65 -28.32 8.77
C PRO A 131 39.22 -29.59 8.10
N THR A 132 40.17 -30.22 8.78
CA THR A 132 40.75 -31.55 8.48
C THR A 132 40.10 -32.59 9.41
N ALA A 133 39.67 -33.71 8.84
CA ALA A 133 39.09 -34.86 9.54
C ALA A 133 40.17 -35.85 10.04
N THR A 134 39.92 -36.50 11.18
CA THR A 134 40.66 -37.70 11.62
C THR A 134 39.72 -38.71 12.31
N ASP A 135 39.46 -39.80 11.57
CA ASP A 135 39.35 -41.23 11.87
C ASP A 135 39.23 -41.76 13.33
N ALA A 136 38.26 -42.66 13.55
CA ALA A 136 38.49 -44.00 14.14
C ALA A 136 37.26 -44.92 13.96
N SER A 137 37.43 -46.00 13.18
CA SER A 137 36.58 -47.23 13.14
C SER A 137 37.03 -48.27 14.19
N PRO A 138 36.26 -49.35 14.50
CA PRO A 138 36.41 -50.62 13.76
C PRO A 138 35.08 -51.39 13.51
N THR A 139 34.84 -51.88 12.29
CA THR A 139 35.08 -53.25 11.74
C THR A 139 34.09 -54.34 12.19
N ASP A 140 33.30 -54.84 11.23
CA ASP A 140 33.21 -56.28 10.94
C ASP A 140 32.81 -56.55 9.48
N THR A 141 33.50 -57.50 8.86
CA THR A 141 33.44 -58.01 7.46
C THR A 141 33.76 -59.51 7.58
N PRO A 142 33.11 -60.46 6.87
CA PRO A 142 33.42 -60.83 5.47
C PRO A 142 32.20 -61.43 4.69
N GLU A 143 32.18 -61.81 3.41
CA GLU A 143 33.17 -62.02 2.33
C GLU A 143 32.43 -62.15 0.95
N VAL A 144 32.96 -61.48 -0.08
CA VAL A 144 33.33 -61.96 -1.44
C VAL A 144 32.35 -62.76 -2.33
N THR A 145 32.09 -62.22 -3.53
CA THR A 145 32.60 -62.79 -4.81
C THR A 145 32.55 -61.78 -5.96
N ALA A 146 33.69 -61.67 -6.66
CA ALA A 146 33.93 -60.78 -7.79
C ALA A 146 33.73 -61.50 -9.13
N SER A 147 33.43 -60.73 -10.18
CA SER A 147 33.97 -60.97 -11.53
C SER A 147 33.92 -59.68 -12.36
N ALA A 148 35.10 -59.21 -12.75
CA ALA A 148 35.33 -58.20 -13.79
C ALA A 148 35.39 -58.86 -15.18
N THR A 149 35.36 -58.07 -16.27
CA THR A 149 36.33 -58.10 -17.41
C THR A 149 35.84 -57.34 -18.68
N THR A 150 36.51 -56.19 -18.95
CA THR A 150 37.11 -55.63 -20.22
C THR A 150 36.35 -55.17 -21.50
N ILE A 151 36.57 -53.88 -21.85
CA ILE A 151 37.24 -53.21 -23.02
C ILE A 151 36.87 -53.51 -24.53
N SER A 152 36.33 -52.45 -25.21
CA SER A 152 36.43 -51.90 -26.62
C SER A 152 36.20 -52.77 -27.90
N PRO A 153 36.01 -52.23 -29.15
CA PRO A 153 35.98 -50.85 -29.72
C PRO A 153 34.76 -50.54 -30.69
N PRO A 154 34.69 -49.39 -31.42
CA PRO A 154 33.58 -49.08 -32.35
C PRO A 154 33.87 -49.48 -33.81
N VAL A 155 32.81 -49.73 -34.59
CA VAL A 155 32.90 -50.11 -36.03
C VAL A 155 32.10 -49.18 -36.93
N THR A 156 32.78 -48.74 -37.97
CA THR A 156 32.43 -47.92 -39.15
C THR A 156 31.49 -48.63 -40.13
N THR A 157 30.61 -47.90 -40.84
CA THR A 157 30.24 -48.21 -42.26
C THR A 157 29.69 -46.98 -43.02
N THR A 158 30.19 -46.80 -44.26
CA THR A 158 29.68 -46.06 -45.45
C THR A 158 30.28 -46.77 -46.69
N PRO A 159 29.91 -46.51 -47.99
CA PRO A 159 28.71 -45.97 -48.70
C PRO A 159 28.28 -46.90 -49.90
N PRO A 160 27.54 -46.46 -50.97
CA PRO A 160 28.07 -45.68 -52.14
C PRO A 160 27.15 -44.52 -52.62
N ASP A 161 27.67 -43.37 -53.10
CA ASP A 161 28.05 -42.95 -54.49
C ASP A 161 26.86 -42.90 -55.48
N ASP A 162 26.60 -41.90 -56.35
CA ASP A 162 27.46 -40.95 -57.08
C ASP A 162 26.56 -39.92 -57.82
N THR A 163 27.02 -38.68 -58.06
CA THR A 163 26.97 -37.95 -59.37
C THR A 163 27.29 -36.44 -59.27
N MET A 164 28.54 -36.15 -59.66
CA MET A 164 28.99 -35.15 -60.65
C MET A 164 28.79 -33.62 -60.47
N LEU A 165 29.95 -32.99 -60.17
CA LEU A 165 30.57 -31.72 -60.65
C LEU A 165 30.37 -31.39 -62.18
N PRO A 166 30.77 -30.20 -62.74
CA PRO A 166 31.94 -29.38 -62.36
C PRO A 166 31.88 -27.83 -62.49
N SER A 167 32.93 -27.18 -61.94
CA SER A 167 33.47 -25.85 -62.29
C SER A 167 34.49 -25.98 -63.45
N PRO A 168 34.77 -24.94 -64.27
CA PRO A 168 36.11 -24.32 -64.17
C PRO A 168 36.28 -22.82 -64.61
N GLU A 169 37.29 -22.18 -64.01
CA GLU A 169 38.37 -21.28 -64.53
C GLU A 169 38.10 -20.02 -65.40
N SER A 170 38.59 -18.83 -64.95
CA SER A 170 39.76 -18.02 -65.46
C SER A 170 39.46 -17.15 -66.71
N VAL A 171 39.90 -15.88 -66.92
CA VAL A 171 41.29 -15.35 -67.04
C VAL A 171 41.32 -13.79 -67.04
N THR A 172 42.41 -13.25 -66.45
CA THR A 172 43.27 -12.05 -66.74
C THR A 172 42.82 -10.89 -67.65
N GLU A 173 43.11 -9.64 -67.21
CA GLU A 173 44.09 -8.70 -67.83
C GLU A 173 44.28 -7.43 -66.96
N THR A 174 45.54 -7.00 -66.82
CA THR A 174 46.02 -5.73 -66.26
C THR A 174 47.19 -5.27 -67.14
N PRO A 175 47.36 -3.95 -67.35
CA PRO A 175 48.64 -3.30 -67.05
C PRO A 175 48.42 -2.02 -66.19
N ALA A 176 49.17 -1.78 -65.10
CA ALA A 176 50.53 -1.19 -65.00
C ALA A 176 50.61 0.16 -65.76
N ASP A 177 51.03 1.32 -65.22
CA ASP A 177 52.01 1.72 -64.18
C ASP A 177 51.74 3.26 -63.97
N THR A 178 51.80 3.93 -62.80
CA THR A 178 53.03 4.40 -62.13
C THR A 178 52.70 5.32 -60.93
N ALA A 179 53.36 5.03 -59.80
CA ALA A 179 53.84 5.85 -58.67
C ALA A 179 52.90 6.60 -57.67
N THR A 180 53.05 6.15 -56.41
CA THR A 180 52.73 6.59 -55.02
C THR A 180 53.31 7.99 -54.62
N PRO A 181 53.01 8.58 -53.42
CA PRO A 181 51.82 9.35 -52.98
C PRO A 181 52.27 10.73 -52.34
N PRO A 182 51.58 11.48 -51.42
CA PRO A 182 50.93 11.05 -50.16
C PRO A 182 49.55 11.67 -49.81
N ASP A 183 48.87 10.97 -48.89
CA ASP A 183 48.02 11.40 -47.77
C ASP A 183 47.20 12.71 -47.91
N HIS A 184 45.86 12.59 -47.79
CA HIS A 184 45.03 13.44 -46.92
C HIS A 184 43.56 12.94 -46.91
N THR A 185 43.11 12.62 -45.70
CA THR A 185 41.76 12.51 -45.12
C THR A 185 40.60 13.06 -45.97
N MET A 186 39.58 12.23 -46.26
CA MET A 186 38.28 12.70 -46.79
C MET A 186 37.07 12.07 -46.08
N ALA A 187 36.04 12.91 -45.99
CA ALA A 187 34.77 12.87 -45.27
C ALA A 187 33.83 11.66 -45.52
N VAL A 188 32.98 11.43 -44.52
CA VAL A 188 31.78 10.57 -44.53
C VAL A 188 30.57 11.41 -44.99
N PRO A 189 29.63 10.87 -45.80
CA PRO A 189 28.50 11.65 -46.33
C PRO A 189 27.33 11.74 -45.35
N GLU A 190 26.64 12.89 -45.38
CA GLU A 190 25.43 13.20 -44.60
C GLU A 190 24.19 12.47 -45.14
N SER A 191 23.37 11.95 -44.22
CA SER A 191 22.03 11.41 -44.51
C SER A 191 20.95 12.45 -44.23
N ASP A 192 20.08 12.59 -45.22
CA ASP A 192 18.93 13.47 -45.34
C ASP A 192 17.80 13.08 -44.34
N THR A 193 17.45 13.98 -43.41
CA THR A 193 16.29 13.81 -42.51
C THR A 193 15.24 14.87 -42.79
N ILE A 194 14.05 14.43 -43.21
CA ILE A 194 12.85 15.26 -43.39
C ILE A 194 12.34 15.70 -42.00
N PRO A 195 12.12 17.01 -41.73
CA PRO A 195 11.58 17.44 -40.45
C PRO A 195 10.06 17.17 -40.37
N THR A 196 9.67 16.35 -39.40
CA THR A 196 8.27 16.21 -38.95
C THR A 196 7.89 17.43 -38.13
N SER A 197 7.00 18.28 -38.65
CA SER A 197 6.44 19.40 -37.90
C SER A 197 5.36 18.94 -36.93
N THR A 198 5.74 18.68 -35.69
CA THR A 198 4.81 18.55 -34.56
C THR A 198 4.13 19.90 -34.33
N PRO A 199 2.78 20.00 -34.30
CA PRO A 199 2.13 21.26 -33.99
C PRO A 199 2.32 21.57 -32.50
N THR A 200 3.23 22.48 -32.19
CA THR A 200 3.31 23.12 -30.87
C THR A 200 2.05 23.95 -30.67
N VAL A 201 1.17 23.53 -29.77
CA VAL A 201 0.09 24.39 -29.27
C VAL A 201 0.75 25.49 -28.43
N SER A 202 1.12 26.58 -29.07
CA SER A 202 1.54 27.81 -28.40
C SER A 202 0.29 28.43 -27.76
N GLN A 203 0.03 28.09 -26.51
CA GLN A 203 -0.96 28.81 -25.72
C GLN A 203 -0.44 30.24 -25.52
N SER A 204 -1.10 31.18 -26.20
CA SER A 204 -0.82 32.60 -26.08
C SER A 204 -1.17 33.06 -24.67
N VAL A 205 -0.17 33.35 -23.84
CA VAL A 205 -0.35 34.16 -22.62
C VAL A 205 -0.90 35.51 -23.10
N LEU A 206 -2.15 35.83 -22.79
CA LEU A 206 -2.71 37.14 -23.13
C LEU A 206 -2.04 38.16 -22.19
N PRO A 207 -1.18 39.07 -22.69
CA PRO A 207 -0.54 40.04 -21.82
C PRO A 207 -1.62 41.00 -21.32
N GLY A 208 -1.97 40.93 -20.04
CA GLY A 208 -2.93 41.85 -19.41
C GLY A 208 -4.11 41.24 -18.66
N ALA A 209 -4.22 39.91 -18.52
CA ALA A 209 -5.09 39.34 -17.50
C ALA A 209 -4.45 39.58 -16.12
N GLN A 210 -5.12 40.34 -15.24
CA GLN A 210 -4.65 40.49 -13.85
C GLN A 210 -4.81 39.15 -13.14
N ALA A 211 -3.77 38.72 -12.43
CA ALA A 211 -3.87 37.56 -11.56
C ALA A 211 -4.82 37.87 -10.40
N LEU A 212 -5.60 36.87 -10.02
CA LEU A 212 -6.46 36.89 -8.85
C LEU A 212 -5.73 36.32 -7.65
N PRO A 213 -6.12 36.71 -6.42
CA PRO A 213 -5.63 36.04 -5.21
C PRO A 213 -5.83 34.52 -5.31
N GLY A 214 -4.74 33.76 -5.07
CA GLY A 214 -4.71 32.31 -5.20
C GLY A 214 -4.37 31.74 -6.60
N ASP A 215 -4.22 32.58 -7.64
CA ASP A 215 -3.77 32.10 -8.97
C ASP A 215 -2.34 31.54 -8.93
N VAL A 216 -1.52 32.03 -8.00
CA VAL A 216 -0.23 31.45 -7.61
C VAL A 216 -0.21 31.41 -6.09
N VAL A 217 0.12 30.25 -5.51
CA VAL A 217 0.16 30.06 -4.06
C VAL A 217 1.58 29.85 -3.59
N ILE A 218 1.91 30.36 -2.40
CA ILE A 218 3.08 29.91 -1.66
C ILE A 218 2.75 28.49 -1.18
N ASN A 219 3.46 27.52 -1.74
CA ASN A 219 3.15 26.09 -1.61
C ASN A 219 3.93 25.43 -0.47
N GLU A 220 5.21 25.77 -0.34
CA GLU A 220 6.12 25.20 0.65
C GLU A 220 7.12 26.27 1.12
N VAL A 221 7.45 26.26 2.41
CA VAL A 221 8.46 27.13 3.02
C VAL A 221 9.35 26.32 3.96
N ALA A 222 10.63 26.19 3.65
CA ALA A 222 11.60 25.52 4.49
C ALA A 222 12.44 26.49 5.31
N TRP A 223 11.75 27.18 6.22
CA TRP A 223 12.36 28.17 7.11
C TRP A 223 13.40 27.58 8.07
N ALA A 224 13.40 26.27 8.29
CA ALA A 224 14.33 25.60 9.20
C ALA A 224 15.66 25.18 8.55
N GLY A 225 15.76 25.29 7.23
CA GLY A 225 16.91 24.82 6.45
C GLY A 225 16.94 23.31 6.25
N THR A 226 18.14 22.76 6.02
CA THR A 226 18.38 21.32 5.86
C THR A 226 19.18 20.74 7.04
N LEU A 227 19.41 19.42 7.04
CA LEU A 227 20.34 18.78 7.97
C LEU A 227 21.80 19.19 7.72
N ALA A 228 22.14 19.62 6.51
CA ALA A 228 23.46 20.12 6.18
C ALA A 228 23.71 21.51 6.79
N ASP A 229 22.79 22.44 6.57
CA ASP A 229 22.87 23.81 7.06
C ASP A 229 21.48 24.41 7.35
N ALA A 230 21.35 25.11 8.48
CA ALA A 230 20.10 25.78 8.84
C ALA A 230 19.81 27.03 7.98
N SER A 231 20.79 27.50 7.21
CA SER A 231 20.64 28.58 6.23
C SER A 231 20.27 28.11 4.83
N ASP A 232 20.28 26.79 4.58
CA ASP A 232 19.81 26.16 3.33
C ASP A 232 18.28 26.18 3.26
N GLN A 233 17.71 27.38 3.16
CA GLN A 233 16.28 27.64 3.16
C GLN A 233 15.75 27.74 1.73
N TRP A 234 14.50 27.32 1.52
CA TRP A 234 13.81 27.51 0.24
C TRP A 234 12.36 27.92 0.41
N ILE A 235 11.82 28.49 -0.66
CA ILE A 235 10.40 28.80 -0.84
C ILE A 235 9.97 28.19 -2.17
N GLU A 236 8.77 27.62 -2.23
CA GLU A 236 8.19 27.14 -3.48
C GLU A 236 6.84 27.80 -3.76
N LEU A 237 6.62 28.15 -5.03
CA LEU A 237 5.32 28.58 -5.53
C LEU A 237 4.68 27.49 -6.38
N PHE A 238 3.34 27.41 -6.37
CA PHE A 238 2.57 26.52 -7.24
C PHE A 238 1.51 27.29 -8.03
N ASN A 239 1.32 26.92 -9.29
CA ASN A 239 0.24 27.42 -10.14
C ASN A 239 -0.90 26.39 -10.21
N PRO A 240 -1.94 26.49 -9.37
CA PRO A 240 -3.08 25.56 -9.38
C PRO A 240 -4.03 25.76 -10.57
N THR A 241 -3.84 26.81 -11.37
CA THR A 241 -4.76 27.13 -12.46
C THR A 241 -4.53 26.24 -13.68
N SER A 242 -5.51 26.23 -14.59
CA SER A 242 -5.41 25.55 -15.89
C SER A 242 -4.72 26.38 -16.97
N SER A 243 -4.16 27.55 -16.61
CA SER A 243 -3.54 28.49 -17.54
C SER A 243 -2.12 28.87 -17.08
N PRO A 244 -1.20 29.18 -18.02
CA PRO A 244 0.12 29.66 -17.64
C PRO A 244 0.05 31.05 -16.99
N VAL A 245 0.91 31.31 -16.00
CA VAL A 245 1.03 32.59 -15.30
C VAL A 245 2.41 33.21 -15.59
N LEU A 246 2.42 34.49 -15.99
CA LEU A 246 3.65 35.27 -16.20
C LEU A 246 4.04 35.98 -14.90
N LEU A 247 5.24 35.68 -14.37
CA LEU A 247 5.77 36.21 -13.11
C LEU A 247 6.62 37.48 -13.26
N ASP A 248 6.76 38.03 -14.47
CA ASP A 248 7.61 39.21 -14.70
C ASP A 248 7.22 40.40 -13.80
N ASN A 249 8.16 40.83 -12.96
CA ASN A 249 8.01 41.91 -11.97
C ASN A 249 7.06 41.58 -10.80
N TRP A 250 6.72 40.31 -10.60
CA TRP A 250 6.17 39.86 -9.32
C TRP A 250 7.28 39.83 -8.27
N GLN A 251 6.89 39.80 -7.00
CA GLN A 251 7.85 39.73 -5.90
C GLN A 251 7.28 39.02 -4.68
N ILE A 252 8.14 38.31 -3.96
CA ILE A 252 7.91 37.92 -2.57
C ILE A 252 8.56 38.97 -1.67
N VAL A 253 7.82 39.45 -0.67
CA VAL A 253 8.30 40.45 0.29
C VAL A 253 8.03 39.95 1.70
N ALA A 254 9.08 39.86 2.52
CA ALA A 254 8.94 39.61 3.94
C ALA A 254 8.47 40.88 4.69
N ALA A 255 7.69 40.70 5.76
CA ALA A 255 7.13 41.81 6.53
C ALA A 255 8.18 42.73 7.19
N ASP A 256 9.34 42.19 7.53
CA ASP A 256 10.46 42.94 8.10
C ASP A 256 11.31 43.67 7.03
N GLY A 257 11.00 43.43 5.75
CA GLY A 257 11.67 43.99 4.58
C GLY A 257 12.83 43.15 4.04
N THR A 258 13.10 41.94 4.55
CA THR A 258 14.09 41.00 3.98
C THR A 258 13.69 39.54 4.26
N PRO A 259 13.58 38.66 3.24
CA PRO A 259 13.95 38.89 1.85
C PRO A 259 12.94 39.70 1.04
N ILE A 260 13.45 40.33 -0.03
CA ILE A 260 12.67 40.84 -1.16
C ILE A 260 13.15 40.09 -2.39
N ILE A 261 12.30 39.26 -2.96
CA ILE A 261 12.67 38.30 -4.00
C ILE A 261 11.94 38.66 -5.30
N PRO A 262 12.64 39.22 -6.30
CA PRO A 262 12.03 39.48 -7.60
C PRO A 262 11.83 38.16 -8.37
N LEU A 263 10.67 38.05 -9.04
CA LEU A 263 10.31 36.90 -9.84
C LEU A 263 10.24 37.28 -11.33
N ALA A 264 10.41 36.28 -12.19
CA ALA A 264 10.32 36.42 -13.64
C ALA A 264 9.99 35.09 -14.30
N GLY A 265 9.66 35.12 -15.59
CA GLY A 265 9.40 33.90 -16.36
C GLY A 265 7.94 33.45 -16.29
N ILE A 266 7.69 32.21 -16.72
CA ILE A 266 6.34 31.67 -16.92
C ILE A 266 6.20 30.38 -16.14
N MET A 267 5.19 30.30 -15.28
CA MET A 267 4.73 29.05 -14.67
C MET A 267 3.68 28.41 -15.58
N ALA A 268 3.87 27.15 -15.96
CA ALA A 268 2.87 26.38 -16.68
C ALA A 268 1.68 26.02 -15.75
N PRO A 269 0.53 25.62 -16.30
CA PRO A 269 -0.55 25.03 -15.50
C PRO A 269 -0.05 23.86 -14.66
N GLY A 270 -0.33 23.83 -13.35
CA GLY A 270 0.06 22.74 -12.46
C GLY A 270 1.57 22.60 -12.24
N SER A 271 2.38 23.63 -12.52
CA SER A 271 3.83 23.59 -12.30
C SER A 271 4.27 24.26 -11.00
N TYR A 272 5.45 23.87 -10.52
CA TYR A 272 6.14 24.44 -9.36
C TYR A 272 7.25 25.42 -9.78
N TYR A 273 7.55 26.39 -8.92
CA TYR A 273 8.61 27.37 -9.10
C TYR A 273 9.44 27.46 -7.81
N LEU A 274 10.68 26.96 -7.84
CA LEU A 274 11.54 26.75 -6.67
C LEU A 274 12.52 27.90 -6.48
N LEU A 275 12.62 28.42 -5.25
CA LEU A 275 13.53 29.49 -4.88
C LEU A 275 14.46 29.04 -3.75
N GLU A 276 15.77 29.06 -3.98
CA GLU A 276 16.78 28.67 -2.98
C GLU A 276 17.55 29.87 -2.44
N CYS A 277 17.89 29.81 -1.16
CA CYS A 277 18.62 30.85 -0.47
C CYS A 277 20.13 30.71 -0.70
N ASN A 278 20.78 31.82 -1.07
CA ASN A 278 22.22 32.01 -1.26
C ASN A 278 22.87 31.28 -2.46
N ASP A 279 22.57 30.02 -2.69
CA ASP A 279 23.07 29.21 -3.81
C ASP A 279 22.12 28.07 -4.20
N ASP A 280 22.46 27.35 -5.27
CA ASP A 280 21.69 26.24 -5.86
C ASP A 280 22.13 24.88 -5.26
N ALA A 281 22.53 24.87 -3.98
CA ALA A 281 22.97 23.67 -3.28
C ALA A 281 22.09 23.33 -2.06
N THR A 282 21.00 24.07 -1.83
CA THR A 282 20.03 23.79 -0.76
C THR A 282 19.32 22.48 -1.07
N VAL A 283 18.75 22.34 -2.27
CA VAL A 283 18.26 21.08 -2.81
C VAL A 283 19.20 20.64 -3.92
N ASN A 284 20.35 20.09 -3.54
CA ASN A 284 21.51 19.85 -4.40
C ASN A 284 21.26 18.97 -5.64
N ASP A 285 20.17 18.18 -5.68
CA ASP A 285 19.76 17.36 -6.81
C ASP A 285 18.49 17.85 -7.54
N VAL A 286 17.99 19.05 -7.20
CA VAL A 286 16.85 19.70 -7.85
C VAL A 286 17.19 21.16 -8.14
N LEU A 287 17.24 21.54 -9.42
CA LEU A 287 17.59 22.92 -9.79
C LEU A 287 16.54 23.94 -9.31
N ALA A 288 16.99 25.05 -8.75
CA ALA A 288 16.17 26.22 -8.46
C ALA A 288 15.83 27.02 -9.72
N ASP A 289 14.67 27.69 -9.71
CA ASP A 289 14.30 28.69 -10.71
C ASP A 289 14.87 30.08 -10.35
N VAL A 290 15.02 30.37 -9.05
CA VAL A 290 15.60 31.63 -8.54
C VAL A 290 16.53 31.35 -7.36
N ILE A 291 17.69 32.00 -7.36
CA ILE A 291 18.54 32.11 -6.18
C ILE A 291 18.31 33.48 -5.55
N TYR A 292 17.93 33.51 -4.28
CA TYR A 292 17.67 34.74 -3.53
C TYR A 292 18.66 34.92 -2.37
N ALA A 293 18.64 36.10 -1.74
CA ALA A 293 19.47 36.40 -0.58
C ALA A 293 18.62 37.01 0.54
N GLY A 294 19.08 36.80 1.78
CA GLY A 294 18.33 37.18 2.98
C GLY A 294 17.50 36.00 3.48
N GLY A 295 18.02 35.28 4.47
CA GLY A 295 17.31 34.16 5.07
C GLY A 295 16.07 34.60 5.85
N MET A 296 15.20 33.65 6.14
CA MET A 296 13.99 33.82 6.94
C MET A 296 14.28 33.63 8.43
N SER A 297 13.58 34.40 9.26
CA SER A 297 13.69 34.32 10.70
C SER A 297 13.29 32.93 11.25
N PRO A 298 14.07 32.39 12.21
CA PRO A 298 13.80 31.10 12.80
C PRO A 298 12.57 31.06 13.72
N THR A 299 12.10 32.21 14.20
CA THR A 299 10.99 32.39 15.15
C THR A 299 9.74 32.91 14.47
N GLY A 300 9.59 32.66 13.16
CA GLY A 300 8.51 33.19 12.35
C GLY A 300 8.92 34.39 11.51
N GLU A 301 8.38 34.41 10.29
CA GLU A 301 8.42 35.47 9.29
C GLU A 301 7.04 35.52 8.63
N THR A 302 6.63 36.67 8.09
CA THR A 302 5.46 36.74 7.21
C THR A 302 5.91 37.03 5.79
N LEU A 303 5.49 36.20 4.84
CA LEU A 303 5.80 36.36 3.41
C LEU A 303 4.55 36.80 2.64
N TYR A 304 4.72 37.78 1.76
CA TYR A 304 3.67 38.27 0.87
C TYR A 304 4.08 38.13 -0.59
N LEU A 305 3.26 37.48 -1.41
CA LEU A 305 3.43 37.42 -2.86
C LEU A 305 2.61 38.52 -3.53
N PHE A 306 3.27 39.42 -4.25
CA PHE A 306 2.64 40.53 -4.96
C PHE A 306 2.80 40.40 -6.47
N ASP A 307 1.74 40.78 -7.19
CA ASP A 307 1.81 41.02 -8.63
C ASP A 307 2.46 42.41 -8.94
N PRO A 308 2.71 42.75 -10.22
CA PRO A 308 3.33 44.00 -10.62
C PRO A 308 2.48 45.24 -10.35
N ALA A 309 1.16 45.07 -10.16
CA ALA A 309 0.24 46.14 -9.79
C ALA A 309 0.21 46.38 -8.26
N GLY A 310 0.92 45.55 -7.48
CA GLY A 310 0.92 45.60 -6.02
C GLY A 310 -0.28 44.90 -5.37
N GLN A 311 -1.03 44.09 -6.13
CA GLN A 311 -2.09 43.25 -5.59
C GLN A 311 -1.46 42.09 -4.82
N LEU A 312 -1.91 41.87 -3.58
CA LEU A 312 -1.56 40.68 -2.82
C LEU A 312 -2.21 39.47 -3.48
N ILE A 313 -1.40 38.50 -3.86
CA ILE A 313 -1.85 37.27 -4.52
C ILE A 313 -1.96 36.12 -3.52
N ASP A 314 -0.96 35.94 -2.65
CA ASP A 314 -1.01 34.98 -1.55
C ASP A 314 -0.06 35.42 -0.42
N SER A 315 -0.18 34.79 0.74
CA SER A 315 0.74 34.96 1.85
C SER A 315 1.08 33.62 2.50
N ALA A 316 2.16 33.62 3.29
CA ALA A 316 2.46 32.55 4.22
C ALA A 316 2.72 33.16 5.60
N ASN A 317 2.06 32.59 6.62
CA ASN A 317 2.10 33.09 7.99
C ASN A 317 1.68 34.57 8.06
N GLY A 318 0.60 34.91 7.34
CA GLY A 318 0.08 36.26 7.10
C GLY A 318 -0.39 37.01 8.35
N ASP A 319 -0.77 36.29 9.40
CA ASP A 319 -1.10 36.82 10.72
C ASP A 319 0.14 37.01 11.62
N GLY A 320 1.28 36.44 11.22
CA GLY A 320 2.56 36.57 11.88
C GLY A 320 2.66 35.80 13.20
N GLY A 321 3.77 36.01 13.92
CA GLY A 321 4.11 35.17 15.06
C GLY A 321 4.98 33.98 14.64
N ASP A 322 5.07 32.96 15.48
CA ASP A 322 5.84 31.74 15.18
C ASP A 322 5.31 31.04 13.92
N TRP A 323 6.19 30.35 13.19
CA TRP A 323 5.75 29.56 12.03
C TRP A 323 4.70 28.51 12.45
N PRO A 324 3.55 28.41 11.75
CA PRO A 324 2.47 27.50 12.15
C PRO A 324 2.79 26.03 11.93
N ALA A 325 3.74 25.73 11.05
CA ALA A 325 4.21 24.40 10.76
C ALA A 325 5.66 24.43 10.24
N GLY A 326 6.21 23.26 9.90
CA GLY A 326 7.64 23.06 9.77
C GLY A 326 8.27 22.74 11.13
N GLN A 327 9.50 22.25 11.13
CA GLN A 327 10.19 21.88 12.36
C GLN A 327 11.70 22.00 12.22
N ARG A 328 12.42 22.09 13.36
CA ARG A 328 13.88 22.26 13.39
C ARG A 328 14.68 20.97 13.54
N GLN A 329 14.09 19.91 14.09
CA GLN A 329 14.83 18.71 14.50
C GLN A 329 14.01 17.43 14.28
N PRO A 330 14.30 16.65 13.23
CA PRO A 330 15.09 17.06 12.05
C PRO A 330 14.44 18.24 11.30
N PRO A 331 15.19 19.12 10.61
CA PRO A 331 14.63 20.21 9.82
C PRO A 331 13.63 19.71 8.79
N GLY A 332 12.42 20.27 8.79
CA GLY A 332 11.38 19.93 7.85
C GLY A 332 10.54 21.14 7.46
N SER A 333 10.10 21.15 6.21
CA SER A 333 9.39 22.27 5.61
C SER A 333 7.96 22.39 6.14
N MET A 334 7.45 23.60 6.02
CA MET A 334 6.05 23.95 6.19
C MET A 334 5.37 23.83 4.82
N GLU A 335 4.36 22.98 4.70
CA GLU A 335 3.68 22.65 3.45
C GLU A 335 2.20 23.06 3.50
N ARG A 336 1.72 23.71 2.44
CA ARG A 336 0.30 24.07 2.28
C ARG A 336 -0.55 22.80 2.18
N ILE A 337 -1.60 22.68 3.00
CA ILE A 337 -2.46 21.49 3.05
C ILE A 337 -3.30 21.35 1.77
N ALA A 338 -3.85 22.46 1.29
CA ALA A 338 -4.60 22.51 0.05
C ALA A 338 -4.51 23.90 -0.56
N THR A 339 -4.32 23.94 -1.88
CA THR A 339 -4.15 25.17 -2.67
C THR A 339 -5.42 26.05 -2.68
N THR A 340 -6.56 25.48 -2.31
CA THR A 340 -7.84 26.20 -2.19
C THR A 340 -8.05 26.86 -0.83
N LEU A 341 -7.23 26.54 0.19
CA LEU A 341 -7.32 27.18 1.50
C LEU A 341 -6.60 28.52 1.46
N LEU A 342 -7.22 29.56 2.02
CA LEU A 342 -6.53 30.83 2.27
C LEU A 342 -5.49 30.64 3.39
N ASP A 343 -4.48 31.52 3.40
CA ASP A 343 -3.45 31.52 4.44
C ASP A 343 -4.04 31.69 5.84
N SER A 344 -3.66 30.78 6.73
CA SER A 344 -3.95 30.72 8.16
C SER A 344 -3.13 29.59 8.76
N ASP A 345 -2.93 29.57 10.08
CA ASP A 345 -2.23 28.45 10.75
C ASP A 345 -2.78 27.07 10.36
N ALA A 346 -4.10 26.95 10.22
CA ALA A 346 -4.77 25.70 9.86
C ALA A 346 -4.60 25.28 8.39
N ALA A 347 -3.99 26.13 7.55
CA ALA A 347 -3.71 25.84 6.15
C ALA A 347 -2.33 25.19 5.94
N TRP A 348 -1.52 25.07 7.00
CA TRP A 348 -0.15 24.58 6.93
C TRP A 348 0.03 23.31 7.77
N ALA A 349 0.88 22.40 7.28
CA ALA A 349 1.34 21.25 8.04
C ALA A 349 2.84 21.05 7.83
N THR A 350 3.49 20.40 8.79
CA THR A 350 4.88 19.97 8.63
C THR A 350 4.94 18.78 7.66
N ASN A 351 5.97 18.71 6.81
CA ASN A 351 6.25 17.52 5.99
C ASN A 351 6.14 16.23 6.83
N ASN A 352 5.60 15.14 6.26
CA ASN A 352 5.22 13.92 6.98
C ASN A 352 6.32 12.81 7.09
N PRO A 353 7.61 13.18 7.00
CA PRO A 353 8.79 12.38 6.60
C PRO A 353 8.72 11.23 5.59
N LEU A 354 7.53 10.75 5.21
CA LEU A 354 7.35 9.61 4.31
C LEU A 354 7.46 10.05 2.85
N ILE A 355 6.95 11.24 2.57
CA ILE A 355 6.86 11.83 1.25
C ILE A 355 7.83 12.99 1.20
N ARG A 356 8.90 12.81 0.44
CA ARG A 356 9.99 13.76 0.35
C ARG A 356 10.63 13.71 -1.03
N ASN A 357 11.17 14.84 -1.46
CA ASN A 357 11.95 14.92 -2.68
C ASN A 357 13.24 15.71 -2.44
N GLY A 358 14.34 15.26 -3.03
CA GLY A 358 15.61 15.94 -3.02
C GLY A 358 16.55 15.61 -1.85
N ARG A 359 17.78 16.10 -1.97
CA ARG A 359 18.90 15.90 -1.05
C ARG A 359 19.62 17.21 -0.76
N ASP A 360 20.10 17.34 0.46
CA ASP A 360 20.94 18.48 0.85
C ASP A 360 22.37 18.39 0.27
N SER A 361 23.17 19.43 0.51
CA SER A 361 24.58 19.51 0.10
C SER A 361 25.48 18.40 0.66
N ARG A 362 25.04 17.66 1.69
CA ARG A 362 25.72 16.47 2.24
C ARG A 362 25.11 15.15 1.78
N GLY A 363 24.12 15.19 0.90
CA GLY A 363 23.43 14.03 0.35
C GLY A 363 22.36 13.42 1.26
N ASN A 364 22.03 14.05 2.39
CA ASN A 364 20.94 13.58 3.24
C ASN A 364 19.60 13.88 2.55
N PRO A 365 18.61 12.97 2.62
CA PRO A 365 17.26 13.30 2.17
C PRO A 365 16.70 14.47 2.97
N ILE A 366 16.13 15.46 2.29
CA ILE A 366 15.44 16.57 2.97
C ILE A 366 14.04 16.14 3.41
N LEU A 367 13.46 16.85 4.39
CA LEU A 367 12.07 16.65 4.81
C LEU A 367 11.21 17.76 4.19
N GLY A 368 11.01 17.65 2.89
CA GLY A 368 10.20 18.54 2.09
C GLY A 368 9.95 17.96 0.71
N THR A 369 9.14 18.63 -0.10
CA THR A 369 8.64 18.13 -1.38
C THR A 369 8.89 19.09 -2.55
N PRO A 370 10.09 19.69 -2.70
CA PRO A 370 10.35 20.61 -3.80
C PRO A 370 10.10 19.95 -5.15
N ARG A 371 9.41 20.68 -6.03
CA ARG A 371 8.92 20.30 -7.35
C ARG A 371 7.97 19.09 -7.37
N GLN A 372 7.37 18.75 -6.23
CA GLN A 372 6.42 17.65 -6.09
C GLN A 372 5.16 18.11 -5.32
N PRO A 373 4.05 17.36 -5.38
CA PRO A 373 2.92 17.62 -4.50
C PRO A 373 3.33 17.55 -3.03
N ASN A 374 2.77 18.45 -2.22
CA ASN A 374 3.01 18.46 -0.77
C ASN A 374 2.63 17.12 -0.14
N SER A 375 3.32 16.73 0.93
CA SER A 375 3.13 15.45 1.61
C SER A 375 1.71 15.25 2.19
N THR A 376 0.97 16.35 2.34
CA THR A 376 -0.43 16.40 2.78
C THR A 376 -1.46 16.12 1.68
N THR A 377 -1.03 16.19 0.42
CA THR A 377 -1.93 16.11 -0.75
C THR A 377 -2.04 14.72 -1.34
N TYR A 378 -1.24 13.77 -0.86
CA TYR A 378 -1.29 12.39 -1.37
C TYR A 378 -2.58 11.70 -0.91
N PRO A 379 -3.30 11.03 -1.82
CA PRO A 379 -4.58 10.39 -1.52
C PRO A 379 -4.42 9.19 -0.58
N ALA A 380 -3.21 8.64 -0.45
CA ALA A 380 -2.92 7.53 0.43
C ALA A 380 -1.48 7.54 0.98
N LEU A 381 -1.33 6.94 2.15
CA LEU A 381 -0.06 6.63 2.80
C LEU A 381 0.36 5.18 2.51
N PRO A 382 1.65 4.84 2.67
CA PRO A 382 2.10 3.45 2.59
C PRO A 382 1.27 2.50 3.47
N GLY A 383 0.85 1.38 2.90
CA GLY A 383 -0.02 0.39 3.55
C GLY A 383 -1.52 0.71 3.55
N GLU A 384 -1.97 1.88 3.09
CA GLU A 384 -3.41 2.18 2.94
C GLU A 384 -4.03 1.50 1.71
N VAL A 385 -3.21 1.21 0.69
CA VAL A 385 -3.52 0.24 -0.38
C VAL A 385 -2.36 -0.73 -0.44
N VAL A 386 -2.65 -2.03 -0.51
CA VAL A 386 -1.62 -3.07 -0.57
C VAL A 386 -1.84 -3.97 -1.77
N ILE A 387 -0.75 -4.52 -2.32
CA ILE A 387 -0.80 -5.70 -3.20
C ILE A 387 -1.24 -6.86 -2.31
N ASN A 388 -2.42 -7.41 -2.59
CA ASN A 388 -3.11 -8.35 -1.72
C ASN A 388 -2.99 -9.79 -2.21
N GLU A 389 -3.05 -10.00 -3.53
CA GLU A 389 -3.00 -11.31 -4.14
C GLU A 389 -2.40 -11.22 -5.55
N VAL A 390 -1.59 -12.22 -5.93
CA VAL A 390 -0.92 -12.29 -7.23
C VAL A 390 -1.09 -13.70 -7.80
N ALA A 391 -1.79 -13.80 -8.93
CA ALA A 391 -1.93 -15.03 -9.71
C ALA A 391 -0.83 -15.12 -10.78
N TRP A 392 0.42 -15.20 -10.32
CA TRP A 392 1.60 -15.18 -11.19
C TRP A 392 1.73 -16.41 -12.10
N SER A 393 0.97 -17.48 -11.85
CA SER A 393 1.03 -18.73 -12.63
C SER A 393 -0.20 -18.96 -13.52
N GLY A 394 -1.04 -17.93 -13.68
CA GLY A 394 -2.26 -18.00 -14.45
C GLY A 394 -3.34 -18.90 -13.84
N SER A 395 -4.06 -19.61 -14.72
CA SER A 395 -5.18 -20.49 -14.36
C SER A 395 -4.98 -21.90 -14.91
N ALA A 396 -5.80 -22.86 -14.43
CA ALA A 396 -5.80 -24.21 -14.97
C ALA A 396 -6.24 -24.28 -16.45
N ALA A 397 -6.92 -23.26 -16.96
CA ALA A 397 -7.28 -23.15 -18.37
C ALA A 397 -6.14 -22.59 -19.22
N ASN A 398 -5.34 -21.67 -18.67
CA ASN A 398 -4.29 -20.97 -19.39
C ASN A 398 -3.28 -20.31 -18.44
N ASP A 399 -2.00 -20.64 -18.61
CA ASP A 399 -0.89 -20.09 -17.81
C ASP A 399 -0.73 -18.57 -17.99
N ALA A 400 -1.25 -17.99 -19.07
CA ALA A 400 -1.23 -16.55 -19.31
C ALA A 400 -2.40 -15.78 -18.63
N ASP A 401 -3.32 -16.48 -17.95
CA ASP A 401 -4.46 -15.87 -17.22
C ASP A 401 -3.99 -15.23 -15.90
N GLU A 402 -2.99 -14.38 -15.97
CA GLU A 402 -2.39 -13.71 -14.81
C GLU A 402 -3.24 -12.52 -14.37
N TRP A 403 -3.27 -12.29 -13.07
CA TRP A 403 -3.94 -11.14 -12.48
C TRP A 403 -3.32 -10.74 -11.15
N ILE A 404 -3.58 -9.49 -10.78
CA ILE A 404 -3.04 -8.85 -9.58
C ILE A 404 -4.20 -8.15 -8.88
N GLU A 405 -4.30 -8.31 -7.58
CA GLU A 405 -5.31 -7.65 -6.77
C GLU A 405 -4.67 -6.67 -5.77
N LEU A 406 -5.27 -5.49 -5.66
CA LEU A 406 -5.00 -4.54 -4.60
C LEU A 406 -6.14 -4.55 -3.56
N ALA A 407 -5.83 -4.29 -2.30
CA ALA A 407 -6.82 -4.11 -1.24
C ALA A 407 -6.67 -2.74 -0.57
N ASN A 408 -7.78 -2.05 -0.36
CA ASN A 408 -7.84 -0.82 0.44
C ASN A 408 -8.03 -1.17 1.92
N THR A 409 -7.06 -0.82 2.76
CA THR A 409 -7.06 -1.18 4.18
C THR A 409 -7.76 -0.14 5.06
N THR A 410 -8.26 0.94 4.46
CA THR A 410 -8.85 2.09 5.15
C THR A 410 -10.39 2.03 5.17
N GLN A 411 -10.99 2.93 5.95
CA GLN A 411 -12.44 3.12 6.02
C GLN A 411 -12.97 4.21 5.06
N ARG A 412 -12.19 4.57 4.03
CA ARG A 412 -12.53 5.61 3.04
C ARG A 412 -12.21 5.11 1.63
N ALA A 413 -12.87 5.67 0.63
CA ALA A 413 -12.49 5.40 -0.76
C ALA A 413 -11.12 6.03 -1.07
N ILE A 414 -10.31 5.36 -1.88
CA ILE A 414 -9.00 5.83 -2.33
C ILE A 414 -9.02 5.95 -3.85
N ASP A 415 -8.61 7.12 -4.35
CA ASP A 415 -8.44 7.39 -5.78
C ASP A 415 -7.06 6.91 -6.24
N LEU A 416 -7.03 6.02 -7.23
CA LEU A 416 -5.83 5.46 -7.84
C LEU A 416 -5.34 6.28 -9.04
N THR A 417 -5.94 7.43 -9.34
CA THR A 417 -5.50 8.29 -10.44
C THR A 417 -4.02 8.65 -10.31
N ALA A 418 -3.26 8.43 -11.38
CA ALA A 418 -1.81 8.63 -11.46
C ALA A 418 -0.95 7.67 -10.61
N TRP A 419 -1.55 6.61 -10.06
CA TRP A 419 -0.79 5.51 -9.48
C TRP A 419 -0.25 4.59 -10.57
N ARG A 420 0.79 3.83 -10.24
CA ARG A 420 1.38 2.81 -11.11
C ARG A 420 1.70 1.55 -10.32
N LEU A 421 1.42 0.39 -10.90
CA LEU A 421 2.01 -0.88 -10.49
C LEU A 421 3.19 -1.16 -11.41
N VAL A 422 4.40 -1.29 -10.85
CA VAL A 422 5.63 -1.43 -11.63
C VAL A 422 6.50 -2.56 -11.11
N ALA A 423 6.99 -3.40 -12.01
CA ALA A 423 8.00 -4.41 -11.69
C ALA A 423 9.40 -3.78 -11.57
N ALA A 424 10.28 -4.39 -10.77
CA ALA A 424 11.62 -3.87 -10.53
C ALA A 424 12.49 -3.81 -11.81
N ASP A 425 12.24 -4.70 -12.77
CA ASP A 425 12.92 -4.71 -14.08
C ASP A 425 12.30 -3.72 -15.10
N GLY A 426 11.19 -3.07 -14.73
CA GLY A 426 10.47 -2.10 -15.54
C GLY A 426 9.25 -2.63 -16.30
N SER A 427 8.98 -3.94 -16.31
CA SER A 427 7.79 -4.52 -16.96
C SER A 427 7.19 -5.66 -16.14
N PRO A 428 5.89 -5.61 -15.75
CA PRO A 428 4.89 -4.61 -16.14
C PRO A 428 5.13 -3.21 -15.58
N SER A 429 4.61 -2.19 -16.29
CA SER A 429 4.43 -0.83 -15.78
C SER A 429 3.01 -0.38 -16.12
N ILE A 430 2.10 -0.60 -15.18
CA ILE A 430 0.65 -0.49 -15.35
C ILE A 430 0.17 0.82 -14.71
N PRO A 431 -0.34 1.79 -15.49
CA PRO A 431 -1.03 2.93 -14.93
C PRO A 431 -2.38 2.51 -14.34
N LEU A 432 -2.68 2.98 -13.14
CA LEU A 432 -3.94 2.72 -12.44
C LEU A 432 -4.83 3.96 -12.49
N ALA A 433 -6.14 3.75 -12.33
CA ALA A 433 -7.14 4.80 -12.25
C ALA A 433 -8.42 4.30 -11.57
N GLY A 434 -9.30 5.22 -11.19
CA GLY A 434 -10.57 4.88 -10.54
C GLY A 434 -10.44 4.83 -9.02
N PHE A 435 -11.40 4.21 -8.36
CA PHE A 435 -11.50 4.22 -6.90
C PHE A 435 -11.57 2.80 -6.34
N ILE A 436 -10.83 2.54 -5.26
CA ILE A 436 -11.10 1.41 -4.38
C ILE A 436 -11.98 1.89 -3.25
N GLN A 437 -13.17 1.31 -3.07
CA GLN A 437 -14.06 1.66 -1.96
C GLN A 437 -13.44 1.25 -0.61
N SER A 438 -14.01 1.76 0.48
CA SER A 438 -13.60 1.44 1.85
C SER A 438 -13.55 -0.07 2.09
N GLY A 439 -12.38 -0.62 2.41
CA GLY A 439 -12.20 -2.06 2.68
C GLY A 439 -12.35 -2.98 1.47
N ASP A 440 -12.43 -2.42 0.26
CA ASP A 440 -12.72 -3.17 -0.98
C ASP A 440 -11.44 -3.51 -1.77
N TYR A 441 -11.61 -4.22 -2.89
CA TYR A 441 -10.55 -4.75 -3.73
C TYR A 441 -10.53 -4.09 -5.12
N TYR A 442 -9.35 -4.10 -5.76
CA TYR A 442 -9.16 -3.67 -7.14
C TYR A 442 -8.48 -4.78 -7.96
N LEU A 443 -9.23 -5.40 -8.86
CA LEU A 443 -8.79 -6.54 -9.65
C LEU A 443 -8.23 -6.09 -11.01
N ILE A 444 -6.97 -6.45 -11.29
CA ILE A 444 -6.25 -6.15 -12.52
C ILE A 444 -6.04 -7.45 -13.28
N GLU A 445 -6.71 -7.61 -14.42
CA GLU A 445 -6.52 -8.75 -15.32
C GLU A 445 -5.64 -8.41 -16.50
N ARG A 446 -4.79 -9.39 -16.87
CA ARG A 446 -3.92 -9.26 -18.01
C ARG A 446 -4.68 -9.50 -19.32
N ASP A 447 -4.50 -8.57 -20.27
CA ASP A 447 -4.90 -8.60 -21.69
C ASP A 447 -6.41 -8.74 -21.98
N HIS A 448 -7.20 -9.43 -21.16
CA HIS A 448 -8.63 -9.66 -21.31
C HIS A 448 -9.32 -9.92 -19.96
N ASP A 449 -10.63 -9.63 -19.90
CA ASP A 449 -11.50 -9.80 -18.72
C ASP A 449 -12.03 -11.24 -18.60
N GLN A 450 -11.14 -12.24 -18.70
CA GLN A 450 -11.50 -13.67 -18.76
C GLN A 450 -10.58 -14.57 -17.92
N ALA A 451 -9.55 -14.03 -17.29
CA ALA A 451 -8.75 -14.77 -16.32
C ALA A 451 -9.61 -15.14 -15.10
N VAL A 452 -10.50 -14.22 -14.68
CA VAL A 452 -11.60 -14.50 -13.74
C VAL A 452 -12.94 -14.34 -14.47
N SER A 453 -13.33 -15.35 -15.22
CA SER A 453 -14.43 -15.29 -16.20
C SER A 453 -15.82 -14.88 -15.67
N ASP A 454 -16.08 -15.05 -14.37
CA ASP A 454 -17.34 -14.73 -13.70
C ASP A 454 -17.24 -13.57 -12.70
N VAL A 455 -16.08 -12.92 -12.59
CA VAL A 455 -15.85 -11.73 -11.75
C VAL A 455 -15.21 -10.65 -12.60
N ALA A 456 -15.93 -9.55 -12.85
CA ALA A 456 -15.38 -8.46 -13.66
C ALA A 456 -14.13 -7.83 -13.03
N ALA A 457 -13.10 -7.59 -13.84
CA ALA A 457 -11.94 -6.80 -13.46
C ALA A 457 -12.28 -5.31 -13.33
N ASP A 458 -11.55 -4.60 -12.46
CA ASP A 458 -11.57 -3.13 -12.44
C ASP A 458 -10.70 -2.54 -13.55
N LEU A 459 -9.62 -3.26 -13.90
CA LEU A 459 -8.71 -2.90 -14.97
C LEU A 459 -8.32 -4.12 -15.80
N VAL A 460 -8.45 -3.98 -17.11
CA VAL A 460 -7.94 -4.96 -18.09
C VAL A 460 -6.84 -4.28 -18.88
N VAL A 461 -5.62 -4.81 -18.81
CA VAL A 461 -4.44 -4.13 -19.36
C VAL A 461 -3.37 -5.15 -19.75
N SER A 462 -2.59 -4.84 -20.78
CA SER A 462 -1.43 -5.68 -21.10
C SER A 462 -0.31 -5.46 -20.11
N PHE A 463 0.31 -6.55 -19.66
CA PHE A 463 1.46 -6.50 -18.75
C PHE A 463 2.78 -6.29 -19.50
N SER A 464 2.74 -6.19 -20.84
CA SER A 464 3.95 -6.10 -21.69
C SER A 464 4.90 -7.31 -21.58
N GLY A 465 4.39 -8.42 -21.05
CA GLY A 465 5.11 -9.67 -20.76
C GLY A 465 4.35 -10.47 -19.71
N ASP A 466 4.88 -11.65 -19.36
CA ASP A 466 4.38 -12.48 -18.25
C ASP A 466 4.99 -12.04 -16.93
N LEU A 467 4.27 -12.26 -15.83
CA LEU A 467 4.90 -12.26 -14.52
C LEU A 467 5.86 -13.45 -14.48
N SER A 468 7.14 -13.21 -14.22
CA SER A 468 8.14 -14.27 -14.25
C SER A 468 7.81 -15.38 -13.25
N ASP A 469 7.68 -16.62 -13.74
CA ASP A 469 7.52 -17.83 -12.90
C ASP A 469 8.67 -18.01 -11.91
N ALA A 470 9.85 -17.47 -12.23
CA ALA A 470 11.03 -17.51 -11.37
C ALA A 470 10.97 -16.47 -10.25
N GLY A 471 9.89 -15.69 -10.17
CA GLY A 471 9.73 -14.54 -9.28
C GLY A 471 9.79 -13.22 -10.02
N GLU A 472 9.01 -12.25 -9.52
CA GLU A 472 9.03 -10.84 -9.91
C GLU A 472 8.97 -9.98 -8.65
N THR A 473 9.56 -8.79 -8.68
CA THR A 473 9.39 -7.81 -7.60
C THR A 473 8.45 -6.71 -8.05
N LEU A 474 7.30 -6.56 -7.37
CA LEU A 474 6.29 -5.57 -7.71
C LEU A 474 6.27 -4.40 -6.73
N TYR A 475 6.10 -3.19 -7.24
CA TYR A 475 5.93 -1.97 -6.46
C TYR A 475 4.64 -1.25 -6.86
N LEU A 476 3.83 -0.92 -5.86
CA LEU A 476 2.70 -0.02 -6.01
C LEU A 476 3.17 1.40 -5.68
N MET A 477 3.04 2.33 -6.63
CA MET A 477 3.61 3.67 -6.53
C MET A 477 2.58 4.76 -6.83
N ILE A 478 2.76 5.93 -6.22
CA ILE A 478 2.14 7.19 -6.63
C ILE A 478 3.24 8.25 -6.75
N GLY A 479 3.42 8.82 -7.95
CA GLY A 479 4.68 9.53 -8.23
C GLY A 479 5.87 8.62 -7.88
N ASP A 480 6.86 9.13 -7.16
CA ASP A 480 8.02 8.34 -6.72
C ASP A 480 7.87 7.72 -5.32
N LEU A 481 6.71 7.91 -4.68
CA LEU A 481 6.40 7.28 -3.41
C LEU A 481 5.98 5.83 -3.63
N ARG A 482 6.66 4.89 -2.96
CA ARG A 482 6.22 3.49 -2.87
C ARG A 482 5.17 3.35 -1.78
N ILE A 483 3.96 2.97 -2.18
CA ILE A 483 2.83 2.70 -1.30
C ILE A 483 2.91 1.29 -0.72
N ASP A 484 3.23 0.31 -1.55
CA ASP A 484 3.39 -1.09 -1.12
C ASP A 484 4.31 -1.85 -2.08
N SER A 485 4.68 -3.06 -1.71
CA SER A 485 5.43 -3.99 -2.55
C SER A 485 4.99 -5.44 -2.36
N ALA A 486 5.32 -6.27 -3.34
CA ALA A 486 5.27 -7.72 -3.22
C ALA A 486 6.60 -8.31 -3.68
N ASN A 487 7.14 -9.24 -2.89
CA ASN A 487 8.41 -9.92 -3.17
C ASN A 487 9.58 -8.93 -3.33
N ALA A 488 9.66 -7.93 -2.44
CA ALA A 488 10.62 -6.82 -2.54
C ALA A 488 12.09 -7.20 -2.30
N ASP A 489 12.35 -8.28 -1.59
CA ASP A 489 13.68 -8.89 -1.44
C ASP A 489 14.11 -9.70 -2.68
N GLY A 490 13.14 -10.04 -3.54
CA GLY A 490 13.34 -10.64 -4.84
C GLY A 490 13.71 -12.13 -4.76
N GLY A 491 14.02 -12.72 -5.91
CA GLY A 491 14.13 -14.18 -6.02
C GLY A 491 12.77 -14.80 -6.29
N ALA A 492 12.64 -16.10 -6.00
CA ALA A 492 11.42 -16.85 -6.27
C ALA A 492 10.23 -16.33 -5.47
N TRP A 493 9.03 -16.41 -6.05
CA TRP A 493 7.80 -16.08 -5.34
C TRP A 493 7.72 -16.85 -4.00
N PRO A 494 7.49 -16.16 -2.87
CA PRO A 494 7.44 -16.82 -1.55
C PRO A 494 6.24 -17.75 -1.39
N ALA A 495 5.22 -17.59 -2.22
CA ALA A 495 4.00 -18.38 -2.19
C ALA A 495 3.32 -18.47 -3.58
N GLY A 496 2.23 -19.23 -3.63
CA GLY A 496 1.61 -19.69 -4.86
C GLY A 496 2.31 -20.92 -5.46
N ASP A 497 1.74 -21.52 -6.49
CA ASP A 497 2.44 -22.51 -7.33
C ASP A 497 1.84 -22.64 -8.73
N ALA A 498 2.73 -22.76 -9.72
CA ALA A 498 2.42 -23.08 -11.12
C ALA A 498 2.26 -24.58 -11.40
N ALA A 499 2.23 -25.43 -10.36
CA ALA A 499 2.00 -26.86 -10.57
C ALA A 499 0.54 -27.09 -11.04
N ALA A 500 0.08 -28.34 -11.08
CA ALA A 500 -1.28 -28.71 -11.50
C ALA A 500 -2.45 -28.02 -10.75
N ARG A 501 -2.16 -27.13 -9.80
CA ARG A 501 -3.13 -26.41 -8.98
C ARG A 501 -3.21 -24.91 -9.30
N HIS A 502 -2.21 -24.25 -9.89
CA HIS A 502 -2.25 -22.79 -10.17
C HIS A 502 -2.73 -21.98 -8.95
N ARG A 503 -2.10 -22.20 -7.80
CA ARG A 503 -2.48 -21.49 -6.57
C ARG A 503 -1.88 -20.10 -6.59
N THR A 504 -2.69 -19.11 -6.28
CA THR A 504 -2.22 -17.72 -6.17
C THR A 504 -1.35 -17.52 -4.94
N MET A 505 -0.53 -16.47 -4.98
CA MET A 505 0.19 -15.95 -3.83
C MET A 505 -0.70 -14.94 -3.11
N GLU A 506 -1.10 -15.23 -1.88
CA GLU A 506 -1.97 -14.40 -1.06
C GLU A 506 -1.20 -13.78 0.10
N ARG A 507 -1.41 -12.49 0.35
CA ARG A 507 -0.92 -11.85 1.57
C ARG A 507 -1.68 -12.43 2.77
N ILE A 508 -1.00 -12.78 3.85
CA ILE A 508 -1.66 -13.44 5.00
C ILE A 508 -2.80 -12.60 5.56
N THR A 509 -2.59 -11.29 5.67
CA THR A 509 -3.63 -10.28 5.87
C THR A 509 -3.22 -9.01 5.11
N PRO A 510 -4.16 -8.13 4.73
CA PRO A 510 -3.83 -6.84 4.12
C PRO A 510 -2.94 -5.93 4.97
N PHE A 511 -2.80 -6.20 6.28
CA PHE A 511 -1.98 -5.39 7.21
C PHE A 511 -0.57 -5.96 7.43
N THR A 512 -0.28 -7.14 6.86
CA THR A 512 1.02 -7.79 7.00
C THR A 512 2.04 -7.13 6.08
N ALA A 513 3.23 -6.79 6.57
CA ALA A 513 4.29 -6.22 5.73
C ALA A 513 4.80 -7.22 4.67
N ASP A 514 5.41 -6.70 3.60
CA ASP A 514 6.01 -7.53 2.54
C ASP A 514 7.33 -8.16 3.00
N HIS A 515 7.24 -9.42 3.40
CA HIS A 515 8.30 -10.36 3.70
C HIS A 515 7.83 -11.74 3.27
N ASP A 516 8.74 -12.68 2.97
CA ASP A 516 8.38 -14.05 2.60
C ASP A 516 7.38 -14.70 3.56
N GLU A 517 7.55 -14.51 4.87
CA GLU A 517 6.62 -15.06 5.88
C GLU A 517 5.27 -14.34 5.95
N GLY A 518 5.12 -13.24 5.23
CA GLY A 518 3.89 -12.47 5.07
C GLY A 518 2.99 -12.97 3.95
N TRP A 519 3.46 -13.94 3.14
CA TRP A 519 2.74 -14.52 2.02
C TRP A 519 2.43 -16.00 2.23
N VAL A 520 1.37 -16.48 1.61
CA VAL A 520 0.94 -17.89 1.65
C VAL A 520 0.26 -18.27 0.34
N SER A 521 0.38 -19.52 -0.11
CA SER A 521 -0.41 -19.99 -1.25
C SER A 521 -1.88 -20.10 -0.85
N ASN A 522 -2.81 -19.81 -1.77
CA ASN A 522 -4.23 -20.14 -1.57
C ASN A 522 -4.40 -21.57 -1.02
N ASP A 523 -5.34 -21.77 -0.10
CA ASP A 523 -5.50 -23.07 0.57
C ASP A 523 -6.19 -24.16 -0.29
N GLY A 524 -6.67 -23.81 -1.49
CA GLY A 524 -7.37 -24.71 -2.42
C GLY A 524 -8.83 -24.98 -2.03
N PHE A 525 -9.32 -24.42 -0.93
CA PHE A 525 -10.67 -24.61 -0.41
C PHE A 525 -11.47 -23.31 -0.44
N HIS A 526 -10.93 -22.25 0.17
CA HIS A 526 -11.48 -20.92 0.12
C HIS A 526 -11.10 -20.27 -1.20
N ARG A 527 -12.06 -20.24 -2.12
CA ARG A 527 -11.86 -19.82 -3.50
C ARG A 527 -12.96 -18.88 -3.93
N ASN A 528 -12.63 -17.98 -4.84
CA ASN A 528 -13.60 -17.17 -5.54
C ASN A 528 -13.28 -17.10 -7.04
N GLY A 529 -14.32 -17.11 -7.86
CA GLY A 529 -14.17 -17.02 -9.31
C GLY A 529 -13.88 -18.34 -10.05
N LEU A 530 -14.08 -18.29 -11.36
CA LEU A 530 -13.91 -19.37 -12.33
C LEU A 530 -12.98 -18.95 -13.45
N ASP A 531 -12.15 -19.86 -13.94
CA ASP A 531 -11.41 -19.66 -15.19
C ASP A 531 -12.34 -19.72 -16.42
N VAL A 532 -11.81 -19.39 -17.61
CA VAL A 532 -12.58 -19.40 -18.88
C VAL A 532 -13.16 -20.77 -19.26
N ALA A 533 -12.63 -21.87 -18.71
CA ALA A 533 -13.14 -23.22 -18.90
C ALA A 533 -14.21 -23.60 -17.84
N GLY A 534 -14.49 -22.72 -16.89
CA GLY A 534 -15.46 -22.91 -15.81
C GLY A 534 -14.91 -23.71 -14.63
N ASN A 535 -13.59 -23.92 -14.52
CA ASN A 535 -13.00 -24.53 -13.33
C ASN A 535 -12.86 -23.49 -12.22
N PRO A 536 -13.04 -23.87 -10.94
CA PRO A 536 -12.76 -22.95 -9.83
C PRO A 536 -11.30 -22.54 -9.78
N LEU A 537 -11.04 -21.24 -9.66
CA LEU A 537 -9.69 -20.70 -9.44
C LEU A 537 -9.20 -21.06 -8.04
N ASN A 538 -7.92 -21.39 -7.89
CA ASN A 538 -7.31 -21.51 -6.57
C ASN A 538 -6.72 -20.16 -6.13
N GLY A 539 -7.62 -19.19 -6.00
CA GLY A 539 -7.37 -17.84 -5.50
C GLY A 539 -8.66 -17.21 -4.99
N THR A 540 -8.57 -15.99 -4.47
CA THR A 540 -9.68 -15.24 -3.85
C THR A 540 -9.92 -13.85 -4.46
N PRO A 541 -9.95 -13.69 -5.80
CA PRO A 541 -10.21 -12.39 -6.41
C PRO A 541 -11.53 -11.78 -5.89
N ARG A 542 -11.50 -10.50 -5.54
CA ARG A 542 -12.53 -9.70 -4.88
C ARG A 542 -13.08 -10.27 -3.57
N ALA A 543 -12.27 -11.04 -2.84
CA ALA A 543 -12.69 -11.65 -1.60
C ALA A 543 -11.56 -11.71 -0.58
N ALA A 544 -11.91 -11.91 0.69
CA ALA A 544 -10.89 -12.06 1.73
C ALA A 544 -10.02 -13.30 1.48
N ASN A 545 -8.70 -13.12 1.55
CA ASN A 545 -7.68 -14.17 1.38
C ASN A 545 -7.94 -15.39 2.25
N SER A 546 -7.59 -16.57 1.75
CA SER A 546 -7.88 -17.86 2.37
C SER A 546 -7.36 -17.96 3.81
N SER A 547 -6.20 -17.37 4.11
CA SER A 547 -5.58 -17.34 5.45
C SER A 547 -6.34 -16.51 6.49
N THR A 548 -7.18 -15.58 6.05
CA THR A 548 -8.04 -14.79 6.96
C THR A 548 -9.33 -15.53 7.31
N ARG A 549 -9.56 -16.67 6.65
CA ARG A 549 -10.76 -17.48 6.83
C ARG A 549 -10.50 -18.66 7.77
N PRO A 550 -11.57 -19.18 8.37
CA PRO A 550 -11.53 -20.41 9.14
C PRO A 550 -10.82 -21.57 8.43
N PRO A 551 -9.78 -22.21 9.00
CA PRO A 551 -9.19 -23.39 8.37
C PRO A 551 -10.20 -24.55 8.36
N HIS A 552 -10.16 -25.37 7.31
CA HIS A 552 -11.10 -26.47 7.12
C HIS A 552 -10.68 -27.72 7.92
N VAL A 553 -11.01 -27.72 9.21
CA VAL A 553 -10.83 -28.87 10.12
C VAL A 553 -12.17 -29.48 10.53
N LEU A 554 -12.18 -30.80 10.70
CA LEU A 554 -13.34 -31.55 11.17
C LEU A 554 -13.12 -32.04 12.59
N ILE A 555 -14.18 -32.03 13.40
CA ILE A 555 -14.21 -32.84 14.61
C ILE A 555 -14.46 -34.28 14.16
N SER A 556 -13.44 -35.13 14.27
CA SER A 556 -13.51 -36.55 13.88
C SER A 556 -14.03 -37.43 15.01
N GLU A 557 -13.64 -37.14 16.24
CA GLU A 557 -14.01 -37.90 17.43
C GLU A 557 -14.26 -36.98 18.62
N VAL A 558 -15.25 -37.36 19.43
CA VAL A 558 -15.53 -36.73 20.73
C VAL A 558 -15.72 -37.85 21.75
N LEU A 559 -14.88 -37.87 22.77
CA LEU A 559 -15.14 -38.65 23.99
C LEU A 559 -15.70 -37.70 25.04
N TYR A 560 -16.99 -37.84 25.28
CA TYR A 560 -17.72 -37.16 26.34
C TYR A 560 -18.05 -38.17 27.44
N ASP A 561 -17.86 -37.79 28.72
CA ASP A 561 -18.11 -38.65 29.89
C ASP A 561 -17.23 -39.93 29.87
N GLY A 562 -15.95 -39.75 30.22
CA GLY A 562 -14.84 -40.71 30.08
C GLY A 562 -15.16 -42.18 30.37
N ALA A 563 -14.38 -43.10 29.80
CA ALA A 563 -14.70 -44.54 29.76
C ALA A 563 -14.76 -45.24 31.14
N THR A 564 -14.37 -44.58 32.23
CA THR A 564 -14.38 -45.12 33.61
C THR A 564 -15.18 -44.25 34.57
N SER A 565 -16.06 -44.88 35.36
CA SER A 565 -16.81 -44.20 36.42
C SER A 565 -15.85 -43.55 37.43
N GLY A 566 -15.80 -42.22 37.46
CA GLY A 566 -14.93 -41.44 38.35
C GLY A 566 -13.80 -40.67 37.66
N THR A 567 -13.65 -40.75 36.34
CA THR A 567 -12.74 -39.89 35.56
C THR A 567 -13.52 -38.91 34.68
N GLU A 568 -14.03 -37.83 35.28
CA GLU A 568 -14.48 -36.60 34.56
C GLU A 568 -13.31 -35.88 33.84
N GLY A 569 -12.22 -36.58 33.57
CA GLY A 569 -10.93 -36.06 33.13
C GLY A 569 -10.37 -36.68 31.85
N ASP A 570 -10.98 -37.72 31.29
CA ASP A 570 -10.51 -38.40 30.06
C ASP A 570 -11.23 -37.88 28.80
N GLU A 571 -11.90 -36.73 28.92
CA GLU A 571 -12.61 -36.08 27.80
C GLU A 571 -11.61 -35.60 26.76
N PHE A 572 -11.91 -35.86 25.49
CA PHE A 572 -11.14 -35.32 24.39
C PHE A 572 -12.00 -34.97 23.19
N VAL A 573 -11.49 -34.03 22.40
CA VAL A 573 -11.95 -33.73 21.05
C VAL A 573 -10.77 -33.97 20.11
N GLU A 574 -11.01 -34.73 19.05
CA GLU A 574 -10.05 -34.91 17.96
C GLU A 574 -10.44 -34.00 16.79
N LEU A 575 -9.49 -33.16 16.37
CA LEU A 575 -9.60 -32.35 15.17
C LEU A 575 -8.75 -32.95 14.06
N CYS A 576 -9.34 -33.34 12.94
CA CYS A 576 -8.60 -33.82 11.79
C CYS A 576 -8.64 -32.81 10.64
N ASN A 577 -7.50 -32.63 10.00
CA ASN A 577 -7.42 -31.95 8.72
C ASN A 577 -7.93 -32.88 7.62
N ALA A 578 -9.08 -32.54 7.05
CA ALA A 578 -9.69 -33.30 5.95
C ALA A 578 -9.20 -32.85 4.56
N HIS A 579 -8.21 -31.94 4.52
CA HIS A 579 -7.63 -31.40 3.30
C HIS A 579 -6.37 -32.18 2.89
N PRO A 580 -6.09 -32.33 1.57
CA PRO A 580 -4.87 -32.97 1.06
C PRO A 580 -3.58 -32.18 1.31
N ASP A 581 -3.67 -30.97 1.86
CA ASP A 581 -2.52 -30.10 2.18
C ASP A 581 -2.53 -29.73 3.66
N THR A 582 -1.36 -29.37 4.19
CA THR A 582 -1.21 -28.89 5.57
C THR A 582 -2.01 -27.61 5.80
N VAL A 583 -2.82 -27.57 6.86
CA VAL A 583 -3.57 -26.38 7.28
C VAL A 583 -2.93 -25.76 8.52
N THR A 584 -3.01 -24.43 8.64
CA THR A 584 -2.61 -23.72 9.86
C THR A 584 -3.84 -23.36 10.69
N LEU A 585 -3.87 -23.75 11.96
CA LEU A 585 -4.98 -23.55 12.89
C LEU A 585 -5.02 -22.13 13.50
N ARG A 586 -4.83 -21.10 12.68
CA ARG A 586 -4.83 -19.71 13.12
C ARG A 586 -6.20 -19.31 13.66
N GLY A 587 -6.25 -18.74 14.87
CA GLY A 587 -7.49 -18.28 15.47
C GLY A 587 -8.52 -19.37 15.79
N VAL A 588 -8.17 -20.65 15.66
CA VAL A 588 -9.08 -21.77 15.97
C VAL A 588 -9.25 -21.86 17.48
N LYS A 589 -10.51 -21.93 17.91
CA LYS A 589 -10.86 -22.17 19.30
C LYS A 589 -11.80 -23.37 19.39
N VAL A 590 -11.62 -24.18 20.42
CA VAL A 590 -12.47 -25.33 20.73
C VAL A 590 -13.08 -25.12 22.10
N GLY A 591 -14.38 -25.25 22.21
CA GLY A 591 -15.09 -25.13 23.48
C GLY A 591 -16.45 -25.78 23.39
N ASP A 592 -17.14 -25.85 24.52
CA ASP A 592 -18.51 -26.30 24.58
C ASP A 592 -19.49 -25.13 24.46
N ALA A 593 -20.72 -25.43 24.05
CA ALA A 593 -21.77 -24.44 23.90
C ALA A 593 -23.10 -25.05 24.30
N GLN A 594 -23.74 -24.50 25.34
CA GLN A 594 -25.07 -24.96 25.76
C GLN A 594 -26.18 -24.54 24.77
N ARG A 595 -25.93 -23.49 23.96
CA ARG A 595 -26.82 -23.04 22.88
C ARG A 595 -26.04 -22.87 21.60
N SER A 596 -26.67 -23.18 20.47
CA SER A 596 -26.07 -22.89 19.17
C SER A 596 -25.73 -21.39 19.07
N GLY A 597 -24.48 -21.07 18.74
CA GLY A 597 -23.97 -19.70 18.65
C GLY A 597 -23.48 -19.08 19.97
N SER A 598 -23.56 -19.79 21.11
CA SER A 598 -22.85 -19.35 22.33
C SER A 598 -21.38 -19.75 22.28
N ALA A 599 -20.50 -18.92 22.83
CA ALA A 599 -19.06 -19.20 22.96
C ALA A 599 -18.67 -19.19 24.45
N GLU A 600 -19.10 -20.21 25.19
CA GLU A 600 -18.74 -20.38 26.58
C GLU A 600 -17.40 -21.14 26.66
N SER A 601 -16.45 -20.68 27.47
CA SER A 601 -15.21 -21.42 27.80
C SER A 601 -14.40 -21.96 26.61
N MET A 602 -14.08 -21.11 25.62
CA MET A 602 -13.30 -21.50 24.44
C MET A 602 -11.79 -21.63 24.72
N LEU A 603 -11.22 -22.81 24.51
CA LEU A 603 -9.77 -23.03 24.44
C LEU A 603 -9.23 -22.53 23.09
N ALA A 604 -8.40 -21.51 23.10
CA ALA A 604 -7.66 -21.10 21.92
C ALA A 604 -6.50 -22.08 21.66
N LEU A 605 -6.40 -22.57 20.42
CA LEU A 605 -5.23 -23.32 20.00
C LEU A 605 -4.04 -22.36 19.80
N PRO A 606 -2.80 -22.83 19.94
CA PRO A 606 -1.63 -22.01 19.65
C PRO A 606 -1.68 -21.47 18.22
N ASP A 607 -1.48 -20.16 18.07
CA ASP A 607 -1.38 -19.55 16.75
C ASP A 607 -0.18 -20.13 15.99
N GLY A 608 -0.39 -20.46 14.72
CA GLY A 608 0.63 -21.10 13.88
C GLY A 608 0.73 -22.62 14.03
N LEU A 609 -0.07 -23.27 14.89
CA LEU A 609 -0.15 -24.73 14.95
C LEU A 609 -0.60 -25.29 13.60
N THR A 610 0.19 -26.19 13.00
CA THR A 610 -0.14 -26.80 11.70
C THR A 610 -0.65 -28.23 11.86
N LEU A 611 -1.63 -28.61 11.05
CA LEU A 611 -2.06 -29.99 10.86
C LEU A 611 -1.76 -30.44 9.44
N ALA A 612 -0.90 -31.45 9.29
CA ALA A 612 -0.62 -32.06 7.99
C ALA A 612 -1.89 -32.65 7.36
N ALA A 613 -1.85 -32.96 6.06
CA ALA A 613 -2.93 -33.66 5.38
C ALA A 613 -3.29 -34.96 6.11
N ASP A 614 -4.59 -35.20 6.31
CA ASP A 614 -5.14 -36.31 7.11
C ASP A 614 -4.64 -36.39 8.57
N GLY A 615 -3.89 -35.37 9.03
CA GLY A 615 -3.35 -35.29 10.38
C GLY A 615 -4.43 -34.91 11.38
N CYS A 616 -4.35 -35.51 12.57
CA CYS A 616 -5.30 -35.25 13.66
C CYS A 616 -4.61 -34.72 14.91
N LEU A 617 -5.27 -33.78 15.58
CA LEU A 617 -4.89 -33.19 16.86
C LEU A 617 -5.89 -33.62 17.91
N VAL A 618 -5.42 -34.35 18.92
CA VAL A 618 -6.22 -34.70 20.10
C VAL A 618 -6.04 -33.62 21.16
N ILE A 619 -7.14 -33.02 21.57
CA ILE A 619 -7.22 -32.03 22.64
C ILE A 619 -7.86 -32.72 23.84
N ALA A 620 -7.06 -33.07 24.85
CA ALA A 620 -7.54 -33.73 26.06
C ALA A 620 -7.29 -32.89 27.31
N LYS A 621 -8.22 -32.96 28.26
CA LYS A 621 -8.24 -32.14 29.49
C LYS A 621 -7.10 -32.45 30.47
N ASN A 622 -6.48 -33.64 30.37
CA ASN A 622 -5.39 -34.11 31.24
C ASN A 622 -4.30 -34.90 30.47
N ALA A 623 -3.94 -34.46 29.26
CA ALA A 623 -2.92 -35.11 28.42
C ALA A 623 -1.51 -35.12 29.03
#